data_AF-A0A2W2AIQ0-F1
#
_entry.id   AF-A0A2W2AIQ0-F1
#
_cell.length_a   1.000
_cell.length_b   1.000
_cell.length_c   1.000
_cell.angle_alpha   90.00
_cell.angle_beta   90.00
_cell.angle_gamma   90.00
#
_symmetry.space_group_name_H-M   'P 1'
#
loop_
_entity.id
_entity.type
_entity.pdbx_description
1 polymer ?
#
loop_
_entity_poly.entity_id
_entity_poly.type
_entity_poly.pdbx_seq_one_letter_code
_entity_poly.pdbx_strand_id
1 'polypeptide(L)'
;MPAPRPPQPPSRIRHLPPSSPSRRQRPAPMMISEHRPVWRVALRRQCAWLAAMLALPAGPAAAATLAFTVTASESVVVTGTPRIAIDVGGVTRHATYAAGSGGTALTFSYAVQAGDFDGNGITLVSPIDLAGGSIADQVGNPANPLTFTLPDTSALKVQTYTAAFTTGTITAANASAVGFTIAKAPTGASFTYAITSSGGAGSVSGSGTISGAAHAVTGLDVSALPAGTLTLSVTVSTAAGGTGAARTATAATSFTGVLDALPASAAAFALRRLSGGYSGPLLRVRRASDNTEQTIPATIAGSLDTATLGTFCSGTSCFVSTLYDQSGNSRDAVQATTTAQPRLFAGGATETEGGKPALRFTAAGLSLVAPAITGQTIQATINAVARSTDTSISRHILGDRTAGGGRLIRAVAGGASFTVANVNAGALTVTGVTTQQRIVTMLSGPGSTISGVLDGVVTASGPSGFVGSGAPFAIGGQNSAGDWIGTISEAVFFNSSLSSANRLVLERNQGAHYGISVP
;
A
#
# COMPACT_ATOMS: atom_id res chain seq x y z
N MET A 1 -86.12 -39.63 -54.23
CA MET A 1 -86.93 -38.60 -53.55
C MET A 1 -88.34 -38.64 -54.13
N PRO A 2 -89.41 -38.25 -53.41
CA PRO A 2 -89.62 -38.37 -51.96
C PRO A 2 -91.07 -38.84 -51.58
N ALA A 3 -91.41 -38.81 -50.28
CA ALA A 3 -92.76 -38.91 -49.67
C ALA A 3 -93.46 -40.31 -49.61
N PRO A 4 -94.46 -40.54 -48.71
CA PRO A 4 -94.57 -40.10 -47.30
C PRO A 4 -95.00 -41.22 -46.28
N ARG A 5 -95.23 -40.82 -45.01
CA ARG A 5 -95.67 -41.55 -43.77
C ARG A 5 -97.00 -42.34 -43.89
N PRO A 6 -97.35 -43.36 -43.04
CA PRO A 6 -97.63 -43.27 -41.56
C PRO A 6 -97.38 -44.59 -40.74
N PRO A 7 -97.97 -44.90 -39.54
CA PRO A 7 -98.31 -44.16 -38.29
C PRO A 7 -97.71 -44.77 -36.96
N GLN A 8 -98.20 -44.35 -35.77
CA GLN A 8 -97.94 -44.84 -34.37
C GLN A 8 -98.99 -45.89 -33.89
N PRO A 9 -99.18 -46.34 -32.59
CA PRO A 9 -98.67 -45.97 -31.22
C PRO A 9 -98.32 -47.23 -30.32
N PRO A 10 -98.33 -47.26 -28.94
CA PRO A 10 -98.56 -46.26 -27.87
C PRO A 10 -97.54 -46.24 -26.69
N SER A 11 -97.89 -45.56 -25.57
CA SER A 11 -97.02 -45.17 -24.43
C SER A 11 -97.53 -45.61 -23.03
N ARG A 12 -96.75 -45.38 -21.95
CA ARG A 12 -97.15 -45.56 -20.51
C ARG A 12 -96.56 -44.47 -19.57
N ILE A 13 -97.05 -44.41 -18.32
CA ILE A 13 -97.18 -43.18 -17.49
C ILE A 13 -96.60 -43.34 -16.03
N ARG A 14 -96.54 -42.20 -15.29
CA ARG A 14 -95.84 -41.79 -14.04
C ARG A 14 -96.20 -42.43 -12.66
N HIS A 15 -95.21 -42.36 -11.74
CA HIS A 15 -95.19 -42.04 -10.26
C HIS A 15 -95.97 -42.82 -9.14
N LEU A 16 -95.17 -43.31 -8.15
CA LEU A 16 -95.28 -43.28 -6.65
C LEU A 16 -96.47 -43.96 -5.89
N PRO A 17 -96.36 -44.40 -4.59
CA PRO A 17 -95.22 -44.69 -3.65
C PRO A 17 -95.33 -46.17 -3.09
N PRO A 18 -95.26 -46.60 -1.79
CA PRO A 18 -94.57 -46.19 -0.52
C PRO A 18 -93.88 -47.33 0.35
N SER A 19 -93.37 -46.95 1.54
CA SER A 19 -93.24 -47.69 2.86
C SER A 19 -92.44 -49.01 3.11
N SER A 20 -91.26 -48.86 3.76
CA SER A 20 -90.71 -49.56 4.99
C SER A 20 -90.53 -51.11 5.09
N PRO A 21 -89.69 -51.69 6.02
CA PRO A 21 -88.81 -51.10 7.06
C PRO A 21 -87.31 -51.61 7.06
N SER A 22 -86.60 -51.40 8.18
CA SER A 22 -85.13 -51.37 8.38
C SER A 22 -84.37 -52.71 8.59
N ARG A 23 -83.03 -52.67 8.36
CA ARG A 23 -82.03 -53.44 9.15
C ARG A 23 -80.64 -52.76 9.18
N ARG A 24 -79.83 -53.01 10.22
CA ARG A 24 -78.51 -52.37 10.46
C ARG A 24 -77.36 -53.06 9.70
N GLN A 25 -76.33 -52.29 9.32
CA GLN A 25 -74.96 -52.77 9.13
C GLN A 25 -73.99 -51.98 10.04
N ARG A 26 -72.81 -52.56 10.31
CA ARG A 26 -71.77 -51.98 11.19
C ARG A 26 -70.83 -51.06 10.41
N PRO A 27 -70.21 -50.05 11.04
CA PRO A 27 -69.05 -49.37 10.46
C PRO A 27 -67.83 -50.31 10.36
N ALA A 28 -67.01 -50.12 9.33
CA ALA A 28 -65.70 -50.74 9.20
C ALA A 28 -64.66 -49.99 10.06
N PRO A 29 -63.53 -50.62 10.46
CA PRO A 29 -62.51 -49.96 11.28
C PRO A 29 -61.79 -48.85 10.50
N MET A 30 -61.54 -47.74 11.18
CA MET A 30 -60.77 -46.60 10.68
C MET A 30 -59.27 -46.97 10.67
N MET A 31 -58.66 -47.05 9.48
CA MET A 31 -57.20 -47.09 9.39
C MET A 31 -56.66 -45.71 9.78
N ILE A 32 -55.92 -45.64 10.88
CA ILE A 32 -55.01 -44.53 11.14
C ILE A 32 -53.79 -44.76 10.25
N SER A 33 -53.55 -43.86 9.29
CA SER A 33 -52.32 -43.88 8.50
C SER A 33 -51.19 -43.34 9.37
N GLU A 34 -50.24 -44.18 9.78
CA GLU A 34 -48.96 -43.73 10.36
C GLU A 34 -48.09 -43.07 9.28
N HIS A 35 -48.47 -41.86 8.87
CA HIS A 35 -47.52 -40.95 8.25
C HIS A 35 -46.59 -40.44 9.35
N ARG A 36 -45.30 -40.79 9.23
CA ARG A 36 -44.23 -40.27 10.08
C ARG A 36 -43.53 -39.13 9.33
N PRO A 37 -43.13 -38.04 9.99
CA PRO A 37 -42.62 -36.87 9.31
C PRO A 37 -41.31 -37.16 8.57
N VAL A 38 -41.23 -36.73 7.30
CA VAL A 38 -40.07 -36.90 6.41
C VAL A 38 -39.41 -35.54 6.15
N TRP A 39 -38.09 -35.49 6.25
CA TRP A 39 -37.32 -34.25 6.24
C TRP A 39 -36.83 -33.80 4.86
N ARG A 40 -36.82 -32.47 4.66
CA ARG A 40 -35.96 -31.79 3.67
C ARG A 40 -35.38 -30.52 4.29
N VAL A 41 -34.05 -30.43 4.38
CA VAL A 41 -33.39 -29.15 4.67
C VAL A 41 -33.33 -28.32 3.39
N ALA A 42 -33.69 -27.05 3.48
CA ALA A 42 -33.73 -26.14 2.34
C ALA A 42 -33.27 -24.74 2.77
N LEU A 43 -32.20 -24.24 2.15
CA LEU A 43 -31.66 -22.91 2.41
C LEU A 43 -32.60 -21.84 1.83
N ARG A 44 -33.58 -21.37 2.61
CA ARG A 44 -34.48 -20.29 2.17
C ARG A 44 -33.72 -18.96 2.14
N ARG A 45 -33.57 -18.42 0.93
CA ARG A 45 -33.03 -17.07 0.69
C ARG A 45 -33.95 -16.02 1.32
N GLN A 46 -33.58 -15.48 2.48
CA GLN A 46 -34.21 -14.29 3.07
C GLN A 46 -33.20 -13.18 3.36
N CYS A 47 -32.39 -12.86 2.34
CA CYS A 47 -31.94 -11.51 2.05
C CYS A 47 -31.58 -11.42 0.56
N ALA A 48 -31.93 -10.30 -0.09
CA ALA A 48 -31.13 -9.82 -1.22
C ALA A 48 -29.84 -9.23 -0.63
N TRP A 49 -28.72 -9.34 -1.35
CA TRP A 49 -27.36 -9.39 -0.76
C TRP A 49 -27.22 -10.65 0.13
N LEU A 50 -26.28 -11.58 -0.05
CA LEU A 50 -24.93 -11.46 -0.61
C LEU A 50 -24.48 -12.83 -1.20
N ALA A 51 -23.45 -12.83 -2.05
CA ALA A 51 -22.55 -13.99 -2.08
C ALA A 51 -21.71 -13.94 -0.80
N ALA A 52 -21.76 -14.97 0.06
CA ALA A 52 -21.32 -14.89 1.46
C ALA A 52 -19.78 -14.90 1.68
N MET A 53 -19.06 -14.01 1.01
CA MET A 53 -17.76 -13.56 1.47
C MET A 53 -17.96 -12.71 2.72
N LEU A 54 -17.90 -13.33 3.90
CA LEU A 54 -17.98 -12.60 5.18
C LEU A 54 -16.68 -11.83 5.46
N ALA A 55 -16.50 -10.74 4.72
CA ALA A 55 -15.61 -9.64 5.09
C ALA A 55 -16.31 -8.79 6.13
N LEU A 56 -15.94 -8.96 7.40
CA LEU A 56 -16.37 -8.07 8.47
C LEU A 56 -15.82 -6.66 8.19
N PRO A 57 -16.66 -5.61 8.13
CA PRO A 57 -16.15 -4.23 8.06
C PRO A 57 -15.40 -3.90 9.36
N ALA A 58 -14.42 -2.99 9.27
CA ALA A 58 -13.63 -2.55 10.42
C ALA A 58 -14.47 -1.69 11.39
N GLY A 59 -15.16 -2.36 12.31
CA GLY A 59 -15.99 -1.74 13.35
C GLY A 59 -16.48 -2.79 14.37
N PRO A 60 -17.22 -2.37 15.41
CA PRO A 60 -17.78 -3.27 16.43
C PRO A 60 -18.98 -4.05 15.87
N ALA A 61 -18.71 -5.02 15.01
CA ALA A 61 -19.73 -5.86 14.40
C ALA A 61 -20.45 -6.71 15.47
N ALA A 62 -21.78 -6.68 15.46
CA ALA A 62 -22.59 -7.71 16.11
C ALA A 62 -22.21 -9.09 15.55
N ALA A 63 -22.23 -10.12 16.40
CA ALA A 63 -21.79 -11.46 16.00
C ALA A 63 -22.61 -11.98 14.82
N ALA A 64 -21.92 -12.30 13.72
CA ALA A 64 -22.57 -12.87 12.53
C ALA A 64 -23.29 -14.17 12.93
N THR A 65 -24.54 -14.32 12.51
CA THR A 65 -25.36 -15.48 12.88
C THR A 65 -25.70 -16.28 11.63
N LEU A 66 -25.35 -17.57 11.66
CA LEU A 66 -25.76 -18.54 10.65
C LEU A 66 -27.16 -19.05 11.02
N ALA A 67 -28.06 -19.12 10.04
CA ALA A 67 -29.42 -19.60 10.23
C ALA A 67 -29.73 -20.71 9.21
N PHE A 68 -30.34 -21.79 9.70
CA PHE A 68 -30.64 -23.00 8.92
C PHE A 68 -32.12 -23.36 9.09
N THR A 69 -32.81 -23.63 7.97
CA THR A 69 -34.21 -24.05 7.99
C THR A 69 -34.36 -25.53 7.66
N VAL A 70 -34.78 -26.30 8.65
CA VAL A 70 -35.24 -27.68 8.46
C VAL A 70 -36.73 -27.63 8.10
N THR A 71 -37.14 -28.32 7.03
CA THR A 71 -38.56 -28.46 6.67
C THR A 71 -39.01 -29.90 6.95
N ALA A 72 -40.00 -30.06 7.82
CA ALA A 72 -40.76 -31.30 8.01
C ALA A 72 -41.88 -31.40 6.97
N SER A 73 -42.37 -32.61 6.70
CA SER A 73 -43.52 -32.85 5.82
C SER A 73 -44.86 -32.34 6.39
N GLU A 74 -44.94 -32.10 7.70
CA GLU A 74 -46.15 -31.67 8.41
C GLU A 74 -45.82 -30.72 9.59
N SER A 75 -46.85 -30.24 10.30
CA SER A 75 -46.70 -29.39 11.48
C SER A 75 -46.12 -30.20 12.65
N VAL A 76 -44.98 -29.74 13.19
CA VAL A 76 -44.32 -30.39 14.33
C VAL A 76 -44.21 -29.47 15.54
N VAL A 77 -44.46 -30.03 16.73
CA VAL A 77 -44.25 -29.40 18.03
C VAL A 77 -42.84 -29.71 18.50
N VAL A 78 -42.09 -28.67 18.86
CA VAL A 78 -40.73 -28.75 19.41
C VAL A 78 -40.76 -28.44 20.90
N THR A 79 -40.05 -29.25 21.70
CA THR A 79 -39.79 -28.99 23.12
C THR A 79 -38.28 -29.00 23.40
N GLY A 80 -37.84 -28.32 24.46
CA GLY A 80 -36.41 -28.16 24.78
C GLY A 80 -35.65 -27.34 23.73
N THR A 81 -34.34 -27.58 23.59
CA THR A 81 -33.49 -26.92 22.60
C THR A 81 -32.71 -27.92 21.73
N PRO A 82 -33.37 -28.64 20.81
CA PRO A 82 -32.70 -29.44 19.79
C PRO A 82 -31.67 -28.63 19.00
N ARG A 83 -30.67 -29.29 18.43
CA ARG A 83 -29.53 -28.64 17.76
C ARG A 83 -29.02 -29.44 16.57
N ILE A 84 -28.50 -28.72 15.59
CA ILE A 84 -27.76 -29.27 14.45
C ILE A 84 -26.28 -29.07 14.74
N ALA A 85 -25.49 -30.13 14.66
CA ALA A 85 -24.04 -30.03 14.72
C ALA A 85 -23.48 -29.50 13.37
N ILE A 86 -22.48 -28.64 13.46
CA ILE A 86 -21.81 -27.97 12.33
C ILE A 86 -20.32 -28.24 12.52
N ASP A 87 -19.62 -28.70 11.49
CA ASP A 87 -18.17 -28.58 11.48
C ASP A 87 -17.75 -27.22 10.92
N VAL A 88 -16.88 -26.53 11.64
CA VAL A 88 -16.29 -25.24 11.26
C VAL A 88 -14.78 -25.41 11.31
N GLY A 89 -14.19 -25.78 10.16
CA GLY A 89 -12.75 -26.03 10.02
C GLY A 89 -12.19 -27.10 10.96
N GLY A 90 -12.92 -28.19 11.20
CA GLY A 90 -12.54 -29.26 12.15
C GLY A 90 -12.96 -29.02 13.60
N VAL A 91 -13.70 -27.94 13.89
CA VAL A 91 -14.26 -27.65 15.21
C VAL A 91 -15.78 -27.82 15.19
N THR A 92 -16.29 -28.81 15.94
CA THR A 92 -17.74 -29.01 16.10
C THR A 92 -18.39 -27.86 16.85
N ARG A 93 -19.28 -27.13 16.16
CA ARG A 93 -20.20 -26.12 16.68
C ARG A 93 -21.65 -26.66 16.65
N HIS A 94 -22.58 -25.90 17.21
CA HIS A 94 -24.01 -26.28 17.24
C HIS A 94 -24.91 -25.08 16.92
N ALA A 95 -25.75 -25.19 15.89
CA ALA A 95 -26.91 -24.31 15.73
C ALA A 95 -28.07 -24.84 16.59
N THR A 96 -28.51 -24.06 17.57
CA THR A 96 -29.64 -24.41 18.44
C THR A 96 -30.96 -23.99 17.81
N TYR A 97 -32.02 -24.76 18.06
CA TYR A 97 -33.39 -24.42 17.69
C TYR A 97 -33.78 -23.03 18.23
N ALA A 98 -34.41 -22.22 17.37
CA ALA A 98 -34.73 -20.82 17.64
C ALA A 98 -36.21 -20.48 17.43
N ALA A 99 -36.86 -21.05 16.40
CA ALA A 99 -38.28 -20.78 16.08
C ALA A 99 -38.88 -21.85 15.16
N GLY A 100 -40.21 -21.95 15.10
CA GLY A 100 -40.94 -22.76 14.11
C GLY A 100 -41.92 -23.82 14.64
N SER A 101 -41.93 -24.09 15.94
CA SER A 101 -42.86 -25.03 16.60
C SER A 101 -44.32 -24.72 16.25
N GLY A 102 -45.11 -25.75 15.93
CA GLY A 102 -46.46 -25.63 15.39
C GLY A 102 -46.51 -25.40 13.87
N GLY A 103 -45.36 -25.27 13.20
CA GLY A 103 -45.24 -25.17 11.74
C GLY A 103 -44.43 -26.30 11.11
N THR A 104 -44.31 -26.28 9.79
CA THR A 104 -43.48 -27.21 9.00
C THR A 104 -42.01 -26.80 8.91
N ALA A 105 -41.68 -25.53 9.22
CA ALA A 105 -40.35 -24.96 9.03
C ALA A 105 -39.72 -24.58 10.36
N LEU A 106 -38.67 -25.32 10.77
CA LEU A 106 -37.92 -25.10 12.00
C LEU A 106 -36.62 -24.36 11.69
N THR A 107 -36.39 -23.24 12.37
CA THR A 107 -35.17 -22.44 12.26
C THR A 107 -34.21 -22.77 13.41
N PHE A 108 -32.97 -23.08 13.05
CA PHE A 108 -31.84 -23.28 13.95
C PHE A 108 -30.80 -22.19 13.70
N SER A 109 -30.17 -21.64 14.74
CA SER A 109 -29.22 -20.53 14.64
C SER A 109 -27.91 -20.79 15.39
N TYR A 110 -26.78 -20.41 14.79
CA TYR A 110 -25.47 -20.39 15.44
C TYR A 110 -24.86 -18.98 15.36
N ALA A 111 -24.54 -18.38 16.50
CA ALA A 111 -23.77 -17.14 16.57
C ALA A 111 -22.27 -17.46 16.48
N VAL A 112 -21.62 -16.95 15.43
CA VAL A 112 -20.21 -17.17 15.13
C VAL A 112 -19.32 -16.61 16.24
N GLN A 113 -18.41 -17.43 16.75
CA GLN A 113 -17.52 -17.14 17.87
C GLN A 113 -16.15 -16.65 17.39
N ALA A 114 -15.46 -15.85 18.21
CA ALA A 114 -14.08 -15.46 17.92
C ALA A 114 -13.17 -16.70 17.86
N GLY A 115 -12.35 -16.79 16.82
CA GLY A 115 -11.55 -17.99 16.53
C GLY A 115 -12.24 -18.99 15.60
N ASP A 116 -13.53 -18.80 15.24
CA ASP A 116 -14.13 -19.58 14.16
C ASP A 116 -13.45 -19.24 12.82
N PHE A 117 -12.99 -20.30 12.15
CA PHE A 117 -12.27 -20.22 10.89
C PHE A 117 -12.61 -21.43 10.01
N ASP A 118 -13.09 -21.13 8.81
CA ASP A 118 -13.40 -22.07 7.74
C ASP A 118 -13.28 -21.34 6.39
N GLY A 119 -12.29 -21.76 5.60
CA GLY A 119 -11.92 -21.21 4.29
C GLY A 119 -12.40 -22.03 3.11
N ASN A 120 -12.79 -23.29 3.33
CA ASN A 120 -13.31 -24.24 2.33
C ASN A 120 -14.84 -24.36 2.36
N GLY A 121 -15.48 -23.95 3.45
CA GLY A 121 -16.92 -23.91 3.69
C GLY A 121 -17.36 -24.94 4.73
N ILE A 122 -18.18 -24.51 5.68
CA ILE A 122 -18.67 -25.34 6.80
C ILE A 122 -19.40 -26.59 6.31
N THR A 123 -19.49 -27.61 7.16
CA THR A 123 -20.29 -28.82 6.90
C THR A 123 -21.38 -29.01 7.95
N LEU A 124 -22.60 -29.37 7.53
CA LEU A 124 -23.68 -29.76 8.46
C LEU A 124 -23.62 -31.26 8.78
N VAL A 125 -23.89 -31.62 10.03
CA VAL A 125 -23.92 -33.01 10.51
C VAL A 125 -25.36 -33.44 10.80
N SER A 126 -25.74 -34.60 10.27
CA SER A 126 -27.04 -35.26 10.47
C SER A 126 -26.83 -36.55 11.28
N PRO A 127 -27.75 -36.95 12.19
CA PRO A 127 -29.09 -36.40 12.43
C PRO A 127 -29.12 -35.14 13.30
N ILE A 128 -30.32 -34.58 13.50
CA ILE A 128 -30.58 -33.57 14.53
C ILE A 128 -30.37 -34.21 15.91
N ASP A 129 -29.61 -33.55 16.79
CA ASP A 129 -29.51 -33.91 18.20
C ASP A 129 -30.64 -33.24 18.98
N LEU A 130 -31.47 -34.01 19.69
CA LEU A 130 -32.57 -33.47 20.48
C LEU A 130 -32.10 -32.73 21.74
N ALA A 131 -30.88 -32.97 22.22
CA ALA A 131 -30.31 -32.37 23.44
C ALA A 131 -31.23 -32.44 24.68
N GLY A 132 -31.99 -33.54 24.82
CA GLY A 132 -32.98 -33.75 25.88
C GLY A 132 -34.38 -33.15 25.62
N GLY A 133 -34.57 -32.44 24.51
CA GLY A 133 -35.87 -32.00 24.01
C GLY A 133 -36.60 -33.06 23.18
N SER A 134 -37.62 -32.63 22.43
CA SER A 134 -38.36 -33.47 21.49
C SER A 134 -38.77 -32.72 20.23
N ILE A 135 -39.02 -33.47 19.15
CA ILE A 135 -39.75 -33.00 17.98
C ILE A 135 -40.78 -34.10 17.64
N ALA A 136 -42.06 -33.73 17.63
CA ALA A 136 -43.19 -34.65 17.42
C ALA A 136 -44.29 -33.99 16.57
N ASP A 137 -45.25 -34.75 16.06
CA ASP A 137 -46.47 -34.18 15.49
C ASP A 137 -47.40 -33.58 16.56
N GLN A 138 -48.57 -33.08 16.17
CA GLN A 138 -49.57 -32.53 17.11
C GLN A 138 -50.28 -33.59 17.98
N VAL A 139 -50.10 -34.88 17.69
CA VAL A 139 -50.68 -36.02 18.43
C VAL A 139 -49.68 -36.58 19.45
N GLY A 140 -48.39 -36.25 19.31
CA GLY A 140 -47.29 -36.67 20.18
C GLY A 140 -46.39 -37.75 19.57
N ASN A 141 -46.57 -38.11 18.30
CA ASN A 141 -45.73 -39.11 17.63
C ASN A 141 -44.34 -38.52 17.34
N PRO A 142 -43.24 -39.10 17.86
CA PRO A 142 -41.90 -38.55 17.70
C PRO A 142 -41.38 -38.70 16.27
N ALA A 143 -40.73 -37.65 15.76
CA ALA A 143 -40.16 -37.64 14.42
C ALA A 143 -38.98 -38.63 14.33
N ASN A 144 -39.07 -39.62 13.42
CA ASN A 144 -38.11 -40.71 13.31
C ASN A 144 -38.05 -41.23 11.85
N PRO A 145 -36.87 -41.24 11.19
CA PRO A 145 -35.56 -40.82 11.69
C PRO A 145 -35.39 -39.30 11.75
N LEU A 146 -34.45 -38.81 12.56
CA LEU A 146 -34.06 -37.39 12.64
C LEU A 146 -32.99 -36.98 11.60
N THR A 147 -32.81 -37.80 10.57
CA THR A 147 -31.80 -37.62 9.51
C THR A 147 -32.32 -36.73 8.38
N PHE A 148 -31.45 -35.89 7.83
CA PHE A 148 -31.80 -34.98 6.74
C PHE A 148 -30.74 -35.00 5.61
N THR A 149 -31.18 -34.72 4.38
CA THR A 149 -30.26 -34.47 3.26
C THR A 149 -29.43 -33.21 3.54
N LEU A 150 -28.11 -33.33 3.46
CA LEU A 150 -27.21 -32.19 3.62
C LEU A 150 -27.29 -31.27 2.38
N PRO A 151 -27.49 -29.95 2.54
CA PRO A 151 -27.29 -28.99 1.47
C PRO A 151 -25.78 -28.77 1.21
N ASP A 152 -25.41 -28.42 -0.02
CA ASP A 152 -24.07 -27.89 -0.30
C ASP A 152 -23.86 -26.61 0.52
N THR A 153 -22.76 -26.62 1.27
CA THR A 153 -22.38 -25.59 2.25
C THR A 153 -20.95 -25.10 2.04
N SER A 154 -20.27 -25.53 0.97
CA SER A 154 -18.92 -25.09 0.56
C SER A 154 -18.79 -23.57 0.31
N ALA A 155 -19.91 -22.90 -0.01
CA ALA A 155 -19.99 -21.45 -0.17
C ALA A 155 -20.12 -20.68 1.16
N LEU A 156 -20.44 -21.34 2.27
CA LEU A 156 -20.65 -20.73 3.59
C LEU A 156 -19.34 -20.69 4.39
N LYS A 157 -18.51 -19.68 4.10
CA LYS A 157 -17.18 -19.51 4.71
C LYS A 157 -17.26 -18.63 5.96
N VAL A 158 -16.59 -19.03 7.03
CA VAL A 158 -16.62 -18.37 8.35
C VAL A 158 -15.22 -17.92 8.70
N GLN A 159 -14.90 -16.63 8.72
CA GLN A 159 -13.51 -16.17 8.86
C GLN A 159 -13.42 -14.98 9.82
N THR A 160 -13.35 -15.25 11.12
CA THR A 160 -13.45 -14.19 12.14
C THR A 160 -12.18 -13.36 12.35
N TYR A 161 -11.04 -13.79 11.80
CA TYR A 161 -9.76 -13.13 11.98
C TYR A 161 -9.68 -11.74 11.34
N THR A 162 -8.88 -10.87 11.99
CA THR A 162 -8.59 -9.49 11.59
C THR A 162 -7.09 -9.23 11.65
N ALA A 163 -6.57 -8.37 10.78
CA ALA A 163 -5.19 -7.87 10.82
C ALA A 163 -5.19 -6.34 10.88
N ALA A 164 -4.31 -5.75 11.68
CA ALA A 164 -4.14 -4.29 11.80
C ALA A 164 -2.71 -3.92 12.21
N PHE A 165 -2.17 -2.83 11.66
CA PHE A 165 -0.91 -2.25 12.15
C PHE A 165 -1.03 -1.82 13.62
N THR A 166 0.02 -2.03 14.41
CA THR A 166 0.15 -1.50 15.78
C THR A 166 1.01 -0.23 15.82
N THR A 167 1.92 -0.07 14.86
CA THR A 167 2.58 1.20 14.57
C THR A 167 1.57 2.17 13.97
N GLY A 168 1.57 3.43 14.43
CA GLY A 168 0.82 4.53 13.83
C GLY A 168 1.48 5.02 12.53
N THR A 169 1.55 6.33 12.33
CA THR A 169 2.27 6.92 11.19
C THR A 169 3.74 6.44 11.15
N ILE A 170 4.14 5.90 10.00
CA ILE A 170 5.46 5.32 9.79
C ILE A 170 6.40 6.41 9.29
N THR A 171 7.60 6.49 9.85
CA THR A 171 8.60 7.53 9.60
C THR A 171 9.99 6.90 9.52
N ALA A 172 10.98 7.63 8.98
CA ALA A 172 12.37 7.19 8.97
C ALA A 172 12.92 6.79 10.37
N ALA A 173 12.33 7.27 11.46
CA ALA A 173 12.75 6.96 12.84
C ALA A 173 12.13 5.67 13.42
N ASN A 174 11.04 5.14 12.85
CA ASN A 174 10.37 3.91 13.33
C ASN A 174 10.20 2.82 12.25
N ALA A 175 10.61 3.09 11.01
CA ALA A 175 10.46 2.17 9.89
C ALA A 175 11.23 0.84 10.03
N SER A 176 12.27 0.78 10.87
CA SER A 176 12.99 -0.46 11.20
C SER A 176 12.33 -1.31 12.30
N ALA A 177 11.23 -0.83 12.90
CA ALA A 177 10.59 -1.42 14.07
C ALA A 177 9.05 -1.48 13.94
N VAL A 178 8.54 -1.64 12.72
CA VAL A 178 7.09 -1.70 12.45
C VAL A 178 6.49 -2.99 13.01
N GLY A 179 5.22 -2.93 13.41
CA GLY A 179 4.47 -4.10 13.87
C GLY A 179 3.00 -4.10 13.48
N PHE A 180 2.39 -5.27 13.57
CA PHE A 180 0.97 -5.51 13.37
C PHE A 180 0.46 -6.63 14.29
N THR A 181 -0.85 -6.69 14.48
CA THR A 181 -1.52 -7.75 15.25
C THR A 181 -2.52 -8.50 14.38
N ILE A 182 -2.47 -9.83 14.45
CA ILE A 182 -3.53 -10.74 14.00
C ILE A 182 -4.39 -11.07 15.22
N ALA A 183 -5.70 -10.82 15.16
CA ALA A 183 -6.62 -11.12 16.25
C ALA A 183 -7.79 -11.98 15.78
N LYS A 184 -8.43 -12.72 16.70
CA LYS A 184 -9.55 -13.63 16.43
C LYS A 184 -9.23 -14.77 15.44
N ALA A 185 -7.96 -15.07 15.21
CA ALA A 185 -7.54 -16.27 14.49
C ALA A 185 -7.54 -17.50 15.44
N PRO A 186 -7.68 -18.73 14.92
CA PRO A 186 -7.49 -19.94 15.74
C PRO A 186 -6.05 -20.01 16.24
N THR A 187 -5.86 -20.38 17.51
CA THR A 187 -4.52 -20.66 18.04
C THR A 187 -3.99 -21.96 17.42
N GLY A 188 -2.73 -21.97 17.00
CA GLY A 188 -2.14 -23.05 16.21
C GLY A 188 -2.36 -22.96 14.69
N ALA A 189 -3.19 -22.02 14.21
CA ALA A 189 -3.29 -21.73 12.78
C ALA A 189 -1.96 -21.16 12.24
N SER A 190 -1.62 -21.47 10.99
CA SER A 190 -0.51 -20.79 10.32
C SER A 190 -0.97 -19.46 9.72
N PHE A 191 -0.03 -18.54 9.53
CA PHE A 191 -0.27 -17.32 8.78
C PHE A 191 0.90 -16.99 7.85
N THR A 192 0.59 -16.25 6.79
CA THR A 192 1.58 -15.55 5.97
C THR A 192 1.18 -14.09 5.85
N TYR A 193 2.15 -13.21 5.63
CA TYR A 193 1.90 -11.78 5.41
C TYR A 193 2.81 -11.20 4.33
N ALA A 194 2.35 -10.10 3.74
CA ALA A 194 3.17 -9.18 2.96
C ALA A 194 2.78 -7.73 3.29
N ILE A 195 3.77 -6.86 3.40
CA ILE A 195 3.62 -5.41 3.47
C ILE A 195 4.20 -4.84 2.17
N THR A 196 3.37 -4.17 1.38
CA THR A 196 3.76 -3.47 0.13
C THR A 196 3.56 -1.96 0.29
N SER A 197 4.16 -1.16 -0.59
CA SER A 197 3.98 0.29 -0.63
C SER A 197 3.23 0.72 -1.90
N SER A 198 2.40 1.76 -1.81
CA SER A 198 1.84 2.43 -3.00
C SER A 198 2.90 3.21 -3.81
N GLY A 199 4.13 3.37 -3.29
CA GLY A 199 5.20 4.13 -3.91
C GLY A 199 6.02 3.37 -4.96
N GLY A 200 5.85 2.05 -5.11
CA GLY A 200 6.61 1.26 -6.09
C GLY A 200 6.65 -0.24 -5.78
N ALA A 201 7.65 -0.92 -6.34
CA ALA A 201 7.87 -2.34 -6.15
C ALA A 201 8.53 -2.67 -4.79
N GLY A 202 8.61 -3.96 -4.47
CA GLY A 202 9.16 -4.48 -3.22
C GLY A 202 8.10 -4.82 -2.17
N SER A 203 8.47 -5.73 -1.26
CA SER A 203 7.59 -6.17 -0.17
C SER A 203 8.39 -6.70 1.01
N VAL A 204 7.92 -6.44 2.23
CA VAL A 204 8.39 -7.12 3.45
C VAL A 204 7.40 -8.22 3.77
N SER A 205 7.84 -9.48 3.72
CA SER A 205 6.96 -10.64 3.86
C SER A 205 7.52 -11.67 4.84
N GLY A 206 6.64 -12.56 5.32
CA GLY A 206 7.01 -13.62 6.23
C GLY A 206 5.82 -14.51 6.59
N SER A 207 6.06 -15.41 7.56
CA SER A 207 5.07 -16.40 8.01
C SER A 207 5.31 -16.80 9.46
N GLY A 208 4.34 -17.50 10.05
CA GLY A 208 4.44 -18.01 11.41
C GLY A 208 3.20 -18.79 11.83
N THR A 209 3.06 -18.99 13.14
CA THR A 209 1.95 -19.69 13.78
C THR A 209 1.30 -18.80 14.84
N ILE A 210 -0.03 -18.73 14.84
CA ILE A 210 -0.81 -17.95 15.80
C ILE A 210 -0.66 -18.55 17.20
N SER A 211 0.08 -17.86 18.08
CA SER A 211 0.37 -18.32 19.45
C SER A 211 -0.70 -17.98 20.49
N GLY A 212 -1.76 -17.24 20.12
CA GLY A 212 -2.85 -16.88 21.02
C GLY A 212 -3.93 -16.02 20.34
N ALA A 213 -4.99 -15.67 21.08
CA ALA A 213 -6.17 -14.96 20.56
C ALA A 213 -5.88 -13.58 19.93
N ALA A 214 -4.77 -12.95 20.33
CA ALA A 214 -4.12 -11.85 19.62
C ALA A 214 -2.62 -12.19 19.51
N HIS A 215 -2.11 -12.25 18.29
CA HIS A 215 -0.73 -12.57 17.96
C HIS A 215 -0.08 -11.35 17.31
N ALA A 216 0.98 -10.82 17.93
CA ALA A 216 1.70 -9.65 17.45
C ALA A 216 2.96 -10.05 16.67
N VAL A 217 3.18 -9.38 15.55
CA VAL A 217 4.42 -9.43 14.76
C VAL A 217 5.08 -8.05 14.88
N THR A 218 6.36 -8.00 15.24
CA THR A 218 7.08 -6.77 15.59
C THR A 218 8.51 -6.79 15.06
N GLY A 219 9.18 -5.63 15.03
CA GLY A 219 10.57 -5.54 14.56
C GLY A 219 10.71 -5.66 13.04
N LEU A 220 9.67 -5.32 12.29
CA LEU A 220 9.67 -5.39 10.83
C LEU A 220 10.34 -4.15 10.25
N ASP A 221 11.37 -4.35 9.43
CA ASP A 221 12.04 -3.27 8.71
C ASP A 221 11.41 -3.03 7.33
N VAL A 222 10.68 -1.92 7.22
CA VAL A 222 10.09 -1.39 5.98
C VAL A 222 10.85 -0.18 5.44
N SER A 223 11.97 0.21 6.06
CA SER A 223 12.70 1.46 5.76
C SER A 223 13.24 1.54 4.32
N ALA A 224 13.46 0.39 3.70
CA ALA A 224 13.89 0.24 2.31
C ALA A 224 12.74 0.22 1.29
N LEU A 225 11.47 0.09 1.70
CA LEU A 225 10.34 0.18 0.76
C LEU A 225 10.21 1.62 0.22
N PRO A 226 9.73 1.81 -1.03
CA PRO A 226 9.37 3.12 -1.56
C PRO A 226 8.44 3.91 -0.64
N ALA A 227 8.62 5.23 -0.55
CA ALA A 227 7.75 6.11 0.21
C ALA A 227 6.33 6.13 -0.39
N GLY A 228 5.32 5.83 0.43
CA GLY A 228 3.93 5.70 0.00
C GLY A 228 3.09 5.02 1.09
N THR A 229 1.77 4.95 0.89
CA THR A 229 0.88 4.25 1.83
C THR A 229 1.23 2.78 1.87
N LEU A 230 1.59 2.27 3.05
CA LEU A 230 1.83 0.85 3.22
C LEU A 230 0.52 0.09 3.30
N THR A 231 0.46 -1.07 2.66
CA THR A 231 -0.64 -2.03 2.73
C THR A 231 -0.12 -3.34 3.29
N LEU A 232 -0.57 -3.69 4.50
CA LEU A 232 -0.46 -5.03 5.05
C LEU A 232 -1.53 -5.92 4.40
N SER A 233 -1.15 -7.14 4.06
CA SER A 233 -2.03 -8.24 3.67
C SER A 233 -1.65 -9.49 4.45
N VAL A 234 -2.60 -10.10 5.15
CA VAL A 234 -2.42 -11.32 5.96
C VAL A 234 -3.40 -12.39 5.50
N THR A 235 -2.91 -13.60 5.28
CA THR A 235 -3.74 -14.82 5.13
C THR A 235 -3.47 -15.80 6.26
N VAL A 236 -4.54 -16.31 6.87
CA VAL A 236 -4.51 -17.39 7.87
C VAL A 236 -4.92 -18.71 7.23
N SER A 237 -4.35 -19.83 7.70
CA SER A 237 -4.65 -21.19 7.21
C SER A 237 -4.68 -22.21 8.35
N THR A 238 -5.49 -23.26 8.19
CA THR A 238 -5.59 -24.41 9.10
C THR A 238 -5.68 -25.71 8.30
N ALA A 239 -5.32 -26.84 8.91
CA ALA A 239 -5.29 -28.13 8.21
C ALA A 239 -6.67 -28.61 7.73
N ALA A 240 -7.74 -28.36 8.51
CA ALA A 240 -9.11 -28.77 8.17
C ALA A 240 -9.92 -27.63 7.49
N GLY A 241 -9.82 -26.41 8.01
CA GLY A 241 -10.49 -25.21 7.47
C GLY A 241 -9.78 -24.56 6.26
N GLY A 242 -8.73 -25.17 5.69
CA GLY A 242 -8.02 -24.64 4.53
C GLY A 242 -7.45 -23.22 4.73
N THR A 243 -7.40 -22.41 3.67
CA THR A 243 -6.84 -21.04 3.69
C THR A 243 -7.91 -19.97 3.53
N GLY A 244 -7.83 -18.92 4.34
CA GLY A 244 -8.77 -17.81 4.36
C GLY A 244 -8.51 -16.75 3.28
N ALA A 245 -9.52 -15.93 3.00
CA ALA A 245 -9.37 -14.74 2.17
C ALA A 245 -8.57 -13.67 2.94
N ALA A 246 -7.69 -12.95 2.25
CA ALA A 246 -6.77 -12.00 2.87
C ALA A 246 -7.48 -10.91 3.69
N ARG A 247 -6.90 -10.55 4.83
CA ARG A 247 -7.26 -9.38 5.64
C ARG A 247 -6.21 -8.31 5.45
N THR A 248 -6.64 -7.12 5.05
CA THR A 248 -5.75 -6.00 4.75
C THR A 248 -5.92 -4.85 5.73
N ALA A 249 -4.84 -4.10 5.93
CA ALA A 249 -4.82 -2.85 6.69
C ALA A 249 -3.83 -1.89 6.04
N THR A 250 -4.01 -0.58 6.23
CA THR A 250 -3.09 0.44 5.68
C THR A 250 -2.45 1.28 6.78
N ALA A 251 -1.25 1.78 6.51
CA ALA A 251 -0.55 2.76 7.35
C ALA A 251 -0.01 3.90 6.49
N ALA A 252 -0.21 5.13 6.96
CA ALA A 252 0.34 6.31 6.32
C ALA A 252 1.83 6.47 6.66
N THR A 253 2.64 6.87 5.69
CA THR A 253 4.03 7.28 5.90
C THR A 253 4.14 8.79 5.97
N SER A 254 4.94 9.34 6.88
CA SER A 254 5.38 10.73 6.84
C SER A 254 6.91 10.83 6.89
N PHE A 255 7.41 11.99 6.49
CA PHE A 255 8.83 12.32 6.47
C PHE A 255 8.99 13.77 6.93
N THR A 256 10.14 14.08 7.53
CA THR A 256 10.53 15.44 7.85
C THR A 256 11.95 15.63 7.34
N GLY A 257 12.10 16.54 6.39
CA GLY A 257 13.36 16.85 5.72
C GLY A 257 13.93 18.18 6.18
N VAL A 258 15.17 18.45 5.76
CA VAL A 258 15.89 19.68 6.16
C VAL A 258 15.22 20.96 5.68
N LEU A 259 14.54 20.93 4.52
CA LEU A 259 13.85 22.10 3.97
C LEU A 259 12.59 22.48 4.75
N ASP A 260 12.01 21.54 5.52
CA ASP A 260 10.83 21.81 6.35
C ASP A 260 11.15 22.73 7.55
N ALA A 261 12.44 22.89 7.87
CA ALA A 261 12.95 23.77 8.92
C ALA A 261 13.58 25.07 8.37
N LEU A 262 13.42 25.36 7.08
CA LEU A 262 14.10 26.46 6.37
C LEU A 262 13.11 27.37 5.63
N PRO A 263 13.52 28.60 5.25
CA PRO A 263 12.77 29.41 4.30
C PRO A 263 12.61 28.66 2.98
N ALA A 264 11.52 28.93 2.25
CA ALA A 264 11.22 28.26 0.98
C ALA A 264 12.42 28.31 0.00
N SER A 265 12.98 27.14 -0.30
CA SER A 265 13.97 26.98 -1.37
C SER A 265 13.37 27.33 -2.73
N ALA A 266 14.16 27.93 -3.60
CA ALA A 266 13.76 28.31 -4.95
C ALA A 266 13.94 27.16 -5.97
N ALA A 267 14.85 26.22 -5.68
CA ALA A 267 15.04 24.94 -6.35
C ALA A 267 15.84 24.00 -5.42
N ALA A 268 15.58 22.70 -5.41
CA ALA A 268 16.32 21.74 -4.56
C ALA A 268 16.48 20.37 -5.21
N PHE A 269 17.72 19.90 -5.36
CA PHE A 269 18.06 18.65 -6.06
C PHE A 269 18.98 17.79 -5.22
N ALA A 270 18.59 16.53 -4.97
CA ALA A 270 19.41 15.58 -4.23
C ALA A 270 19.01 14.12 -4.53
N LEU A 271 19.92 13.21 -4.21
CA LEU A 271 19.69 11.76 -4.25
C LEU A 271 19.11 11.22 -2.92
N ARG A 272 18.41 12.08 -2.19
CA ARG A 272 17.67 11.83 -0.95
C ARG A 272 16.49 12.81 -0.88
N ARG A 273 15.47 12.49 -0.09
CA ARG A 273 14.32 13.37 0.15
C ARG A 273 14.72 14.52 1.08
N LEU A 274 14.39 15.75 0.69
CA LEU A 274 14.77 16.98 1.39
C LEU A 274 13.60 17.70 2.08
N SER A 275 12.35 17.36 1.75
CA SER A 275 11.13 17.90 2.36
C SER A 275 10.07 16.82 2.58
N GLY A 276 9.32 16.94 3.68
CA GLY A 276 8.13 16.16 3.97
C GLY A 276 6.96 16.48 3.01
N GLY A 277 6.87 17.71 2.52
CA GLY A 277 5.86 18.12 1.54
C GLY A 277 6.07 17.53 0.14
N TYR A 278 7.31 17.14 -0.20
CA TYR A 278 7.63 16.55 -1.49
C TYR A 278 7.25 15.06 -1.56
N SER A 279 6.47 14.66 -2.58
CA SER A 279 5.97 13.29 -2.76
C SER A 279 6.37 12.63 -4.10
N GLY A 280 7.18 13.31 -4.92
CA GLY A 280 7.62 12.81 -6.23
C GLY A 280 8.78 11.81 -6.19
N PRO A 281 9.13 11.20 -7.34
CA PRO A 281 10.35 10.41 -7.48
C PRO A 281 11.59 11.32 -7.46
N LEU A 282 12.72 10.85 -6.93
CA LEU A 282 13.94 11.68 -6.83
C LEU A 282 14.56 11.98 -8.20
N LEU A 283 14.49 11.01 -9.12
CA LEU A 283 15.10 11.09 -10.44
C LEU A 283 14.48 10.11 -11.44
N ARG A 284 14.80 10.30 -12.73
CA ARG A 284 14.56 9.36 -13.83
C ARG A 284 15.91 8.94 -14.41
N VAL A 285 16.13 7.64 -14.49
CA VAL A 285 17.26 7.03 -15.20
C VAL A 285 16.84 6.53 -16.57
N ARG A 286 17.76 6.65 -17.53
CA ARG A 286 17.78 5.91 -18.79
C ARG A 286 18.77 4.76 -18.69
N ARG A 287 18.37 3.57 -19.13
CA ARG A 287 19.20 2.38 -19.22
C ARG A 287 20.02 2.35 -20.51
N ALA A 288 21.30 2.00 -20.42
CA ALA A 288 22.23 2.12 -21.55
C ALA A 288 22.06 1.05 -22.64
N SER A 289 21.49 -0.12 -22.32
CA SER A 289 21.33 -1.25 -23.27
C SER A 289 20.25 -1.03 -24.34
N ASP A 290 19.20 -0.27 -24.01
CA ASP A 290 17.97 -0.19 -24.80
C ASP A 290 17.32 1.20 -24.79
N ASN A 291 17.88 2.16 -24.05
CA ASN A 291 17.33 3.51 -23.83
C ASN A 291 15.94 3.55 -23.18
N THR A 292 15.48 2.46 -22.55
CA THR A 292 14.30 2.50 -21.68
C THR A 292 14.55 3.42 -20.48
N GLU A 293 13.50 3.98 -19.91
CA GLU A 293 13.58 4.86 -18.74
C GLU A 293 12.71 4.39 -17.59
N GLN A 294 13.16 4.67 -16.37
CA GLN A 294 12.40 4.42 -15.15
C GLN A 294 12.64 5.54 -14.13
N THR A 295 11.57 5.97 -13.44
CA THR A 295 11.62 6.84 -12.26
C THR A 295 12.02 6.05 -11.02
N ILE A 296 12.91 6.61 -10.21
CA ILE A 296 13.40 6.00 -8.97
C ILE A 296 12.89 6.84 -7.78
N PRO A 297 12.10 6.25 -6.86
CA PRO A 297 11.55 6.95 -5.72
C PRO A 297 12.58 7.15 -4.59
N ALA A 298 12.19 7.92 -3.58
CA ALA A 298 12.78 7.82 -2.25
C ALA A 298 12.17 6.62 -1.51
N THR A 299 12.94 5.96 -0.64
CA THR A 299 12.42 5.00 0.33
C THR A 299 11.73 5.71 1.50
N ILE A 300 11.09 4.97 2.40
CA ILE A 300 10.51 5.50 3.65
C ILE A 300 11.58 6.17 4.54
N ALA A 301 12.83 5.68 4.51
CA ALA A 301 13.98 6.34 5.14
C ALA A 301 14.44 7.64 4.45
N GLY A 302 13.82 8.02 3.33
CA GLY A 302 14.17 9.20 2.53
C GLY A 302 15.45 9.05 1.71
N SER A 303 16.04 7.86 1.61
CA SER A 303 17.19 7.59 0.73
C SER A 303 16.73 7.23 -0.68
N LEU A 304 17.61 7.30 -1.68
CA LEU A 304 17.32 6.74 -3.00
C LEU A 304 17.00 5.24 -2.92
N ASP A 305 15.97 4.78 -3.62
CA ASP A 305 15.70 3.34 -3.79
C ASP A 305 16.73 2.71 -4.76
N THR A 306 17.85 2.29 -4.17
CA THR A 306 18.93 1.61 -4.89
C THR A 306 18.59 0.16 -5.27
N ALA A 307 17.55 -0.44 -4.68
CA ALA A 307 17.10 -1.79 -5.02
C ALA A 307 16.30 -1.80 -6.33
N THR A 308 15.35 -0.87 -6.48
CA THR A 308 14.65 -0.62 -7.75
C THR A 308 15.62 -0.16 -8.83
N LEU A 309 16.56 0.75 -8.51
CA LEU A 309 17.62 1.16 -9.45
C LEU A 309 18.48 -0.03 -9.91
N GLY A 310 19.00 -0.84 -8.98
CA GLY A 310 19.86 -1.98 -9.29
C GLY A 310 19.12 -3.06 -10.09
N THR A 311 17.85 -3.28 -9.82
CA THR A 311 16.99 -4.20 -10.59
C THR A 311 16.80 -3.69 -12.02
N PHE A 312 16.46 -2.42 -12.20
CA PHE A 312 16.28 -1.83 -13.53
C PHE A 312 17.57 -1.83 -14.35
N CYS A 313 18.70 -1.47 -13.73
CA CYS A 313 20.00 -1.29 -14.37
C CYS A 313 20.86 -2.58 -14.43
N SER A 314 20.28 -3.73 -14.09
CA SER A 314 20.98 -5.01 -14.05
C SER A 314 21.70 -5.33 -15.38
N GLY A 315 22.96 -5.78 -15.28
CA GLY A 315 23.81 -6.10 -16.44
C GLY A 315 24.29 -4.92 -17.28
N THR A 316 24.03 -3.66 -16.88
CA THR A 316 24.37 -2.48 -17.70
C THR A 316 24.61 -1.22 -16.87
N SER A 317 24.76 -0.06 -17.52
CA SER A 317 24.86 1.25 -16.86
C SER A 317 23.55 2.04 -16.97
N CYS A 318 23.33 2.96 -16.03
CA CYS A 318 22.23 3.91 -16.08
C CYS A 318 22.70 5.34 -15.89
N PHE A 319 22.09 6.23 -16.67
CA PHE A 319 22.39 7.65 -16.74
C PHE A 319 21.13 8.46 -16.38
N VAL A 320 21.29 9.60 -15.72
CA VAL A 320 20.15 10.41 -15.27
C VAL A 320 19.69 11.34 -16.38
N SER A 321 18.43 11.18 -16.81
CA SER A 321 17.79 12.06 -17.79
C SER A 321 16.96 13.16 -17.13
N THR A 322 16.53 12.97 -15.88
CA THR A 322 15.86 13.99 -15.07
C THR A 322 16.19 13.82 -13.60
N LEU A 323 16.50 14.92 -12.92
CA LEU A 323 16.65 15.03 -11.47
C LEU A 323 15.59 16.01 -10.99
N TYR A 324 14.63 15.54 -10.21
CA TYR A 324 13.41 16.31 -9.93
C TYR A 324 13.64 17.38 -8.86
N ASP A 325 12.91 18.49 -8.99
CA ASP A 325 12.96 19.62 -8.06
C ASP A 325 12.07 19.37 -6.83
N GLN A 326 12.72 19.23 -5.68
CA GLN A 326 12.07 18.96 -4.39
C GLN A 326 11.54 20.20 -3.68
N SER A 327 11.76 21.40 -4.24
CA SER A 327 11.29 22.66 -3.65
C SER A 327 9.80 22.95 -3.87
N GLY A 328 9.15 22.18 -4.75
CA GLY A 328 7.76 22.42 -5.16
C GLY A 328 7.59 23.49 -6.24
N ASN A 329 8.67 24.03 -6.81
CA ASN A 329 8.63 25.01 -7.91
C ASN A 329 8.65 24.37 -9.32
N SER A 330 8.63 23.04 -9.41
CA SER A 330 8.65 22.25 -10.66
C SER A 330 9.82 22.58 -11.60
N ARG A 331 11.00 22.88 -11.04
CA ARG A 331 12.21 23.26 -11.79
C ARG A 331 13.12 22.08 -12.14
N ASP A 332 12.53 20.96 -12.56
CA ASP A 332 13.25 19.71 -12.82
C ASP A 332 14.48 19.90 -13.72
N ALA A 333 15.60 19.31 -13.32
CA ALA A 333 16.85 19.38 -14.09
C ALA A 333 16.91 18.24 -15.11
N VAL A 334 16.80 18.56 -16.40
CA VAL A 334 16.63 17.60 -17.51
C VAL A 334 17.88 17.54 -18.40
N GLN A 335 18.16 16.37 -18.97
CA GLN A 335 19.11 16.23 -20.07
C GLN A 335 18.59 15.22 -21.11
N ALA A 336 18.18 15.74 -22.27
CA ALA A 336 17.64 14.94 -23.36
C ALA A 336 18.73 14.25 -24.21
N THR A 337 19.90 14.87 -24.33
CA THR A 337 21.03 14.31 -25.10
C THR A 337 21.66 13.17 -24.33
N THR A 338 21.46 11.93 -24.79
CA THR A 338 21.84 10.70 -24.08
C THR A 338 23.32 10.59 -23.73
N THR A 339 24.20 11.18 -24.56
CA THR A 339 25.66 11.25 -24.34
C THR A 339 26.10 12.36 -23.38
N ALA A 340 25.20 13.28 -23.02
CA ALA A 340 25.44 14.39 -22.07
C ALA A 340 24.88 14.13 -20.66
N GLN A 341 24.27 12.96 -20.42
CA GLN A 341 23.66 12.59 -19.14
C GLN A 341 24.73 12.09 -18.13
N PRO A 342 24.75 12.57 -16.87
CA PRO A 342 25.64 12.01 -15.86
C PRO A 342 25.24 10.58 -15.46
N ARG A 343 26.20 9.78 -15.01
CA ARG A 343 25.99 8.37 -14.63
C ARG A 343 25.58 8.26 -13.16
N LEU A 344 24.70 7.31 -12.86
CA LEU A 344 24.28 6.97 -11.50
C LEU A 344 24.41 5.47 -11.17
N PHE A 345 24.49 4.60 -12.19
CA PHE A 345 24.75 3.17 -12.00
C PHE A 345 25.76 2.68 -13.03
N ALA A 346 26.72 1.86 -12.60
CA ALA A 346 27.87 1.43 -13.40
C ALA A 346 28.04 -0.09 -13.36
N GLY A 347 27.31 -0.82 -14.21
CA GLY A 347 27.58 -2.24 -14.51
C GLY A 347 27.34 -3.25 -13.38
N GLY A 348 26.80 -2.82 -12.24
CA GLY A 348 26.58 -3.68 -11.06
C GLY A 348 26.44 -2.93 -9.74
N ALA A 349 26.90 -1.68 -9.65
CA ALA A 349 26.78 -0.85 -8.45
C ALA A 349 26.23 0.56 -8.74
N THR A 350 25.59 1.14 -7.73
CA THR A 350 25.23 2.57 -7.71
C THR A 350 26.51 3.40 -7.55
N GLU A 351 26.62 4.50 -8.29
CA GLU A 351 27.70 5.47 -8.15
C GLU A 351 27.63 6.16 -6.79
N THR A 352 28.74 6.18 -6.05
CA THR A 352 28.78 6.70 -4.68
C THR A 352 29.93 7.69 -4.44
N GLU A 353 29.73 8.50 -3.39
CA GLU A 353 30.71 9.40 -2.78
C GLU A 353 30.41 9.46 -1.27
N GLY A 354 31.43 9.35 -0.41
CA GLY A 354 31.21 9.27 1.05
C GLY A 354 30.37 8.07 1.50
N GLY A 355 30.24 7.02 0.67
CA GLY A 355 29.33 5.89 0.92
C GLY A 355 27.84 6.20 0.67
N LYS A 356 27.50 7.37 0.13
CA LYS A 356 26.15 7.76 -0.29
C LYS A 356 26.03 7.81 -1.81
N PRO A 357 24.84 7.65 -2.41
CA PRO A 357 24.65 7.85 -3.85
C PRO A 357 25.14 9.23 -4.31
N ALA A 358 25.78 9.28 -5.48
CA ALA A 358 26.27 10.51 -6.09
C ALA A 358 26.15 10.45 -7.62
N LEU A 359 25.84 11.58 -8.27
CA LEU A 359 25.89 11.69 -9.74
C LEU A 359 27.36 11.77 -10.16
N ARG A 360 27.83 10.84 -11.00
CA ARG A 360 29.19 10.87 -11.56
C ARG A 360 29.23 11.52 -12.93
N PHE A 361 30.08 12.51 -13.03
CA PHE A 361 30.44 13.22 -14.25
C PHE A 361 31.82 12.69 -14.69
N THR A 362 31.85 11.81 -15.69
CA THR A 362 33.05 11.10 -16.13
C THR A 362 33.84 11.82 -17.22
N ALA A 363 33.23 12.79 -17.90
CA ALA A 363 33.80 13.53 -19.02
C ALA A 363 33.22 14.96 -19.07
N ALA A 364 33.82 15.84 -19.87
CA ALA A 364 33.22 17.14 -20.19
C ALA A 364 31.97 16.99 -21.07
N GLY A 365 31.14 18.02 -21.16
CA GLY A 365 29.83 18.00 -21.84
C GLY A 365 28.69 17.35 -21.05
N LEU A 366 28.97 16.69 -19.92
CA LEU A 366 27.94 16.10 -19.06
C LEU A 366 27.28 17.19 -18.18
N SER A 367 25.96 17.41 -18.31
CA SER A 367 25.22 18.33 -17.44
C SER A 367 23.71 18.04 -17.40
N LEU A 368 23.05 18.37 -16.29
CA LEU A 368 21.58 18.45 -16.18
C LEU A 368 21.14 19.92 -16.19
N VAL A 369 20.01 20.24 -16.82
CA VAL A 369 19.58 21.63 -17.10
C VAL A 369 18.23 21.93 -16.47
N ALA A 370 18.17 22.91 -15.57
CA ALA A 370 16.97 23.32 -14.87
C ALA A 370 16.47 24.72 -15.33
N PRO A 371 15.14 24.98 -15.31
CA PRO A 371 14.57 26.27 -15.67
C PRO A 371 15.09 27.46 -14.83
N ALA A 372 15.19 28.62 -15.47
CA ALA A 372 15.71 29.85 -14.85
C ALA A 372 15.01 30.22 -13.54
N ILE A 373 15.78 30.44 -12.46
CA ILE A 373 15.22 30.82 -11.16
C ILE A 373 14.76 32.28 -11.21
N THR A 374 13.44 32.46 -11.17
CA THR A 374 12.78 33.76 -11.15
C THR A 374 12.76 34.34 -9.73
N GLY A 375 12.80 35.67 -9.61
CA GLY A 375 12.82 36.38 -8.32
C GLY A 375 14.20 36.56 -7.68
N GLN A 376 15.27 36.03 -8.28
CA GLN A 376 16.65 36.33 -7.87
C GLN A 376 16.96 37.82 -8.13
N THR A 377 17.13 38.60 -7.06
CA THR A 377 17.47 40.04 -7.14
C THR A 377 18.98 40.22 -6.95
N ILE A 378 19.39 40.56 -5.72
CA ILE A 378 20.79 40.62 -5.26
C ILE A 378 21.08 39.68 -4.09
N GLN A 379 20.03 39.16 -3.43
CA GLN A 379 20.16 38.22 -2.31
C GLN A 379 19.92 36.79 -2.79
N ALA A 380 20.84 35.88 -2.44
CA ALA A 380 20.75 34.49 -2.81
C ALA A 380 21.56 33.61 -1.84
N THR A 381 21.16 32.35 -1.75
CA THR A 381 22.00 31.27 -1.20
C THR A 381 22.04 30.17 -2.24
N ILE A 382 23.25 29.79 -2.66
CA ILE A 382 23.46 28.67 -3.59
C ILE A 382 24.45 27.72 -2.91
N ASN A 383 24.02 26.49 -2.66
CA ASN A 383 24.76 25.47 -1.94
C ASN A 383 24.91 24.22 -2.82
N ALA A 384 26.07 23.56 -2.73
CA ALA A 384 26.32 22.28 -3.39
C ALA A 384 27.21 21.36 -2.56
N VAL A 385 26.96 20.05 -2.64
CA VAL A 385 27.82 18.99 -2.11
C VAL A 385 28.48 18.25 -3.28
N ALA A 386 29.79 18.37 -3.41
CA ALA A 386 30.52 17.88 -4.59
C ALA A 386 31.98 17.49 -4.29
N ARG A 387 32.59 16.72 -5.20
CA ARG A 387 34.03 16.40 -5.20
C ARG A 387 34.58 16.40 -6.63
N SER A 388 35.69 17.07 -6.88
CA SER A 388 36.36 17.00 -8.19
C SER A 388 37.22 15.74 -8.29
N THR A 389 37.28 15.14 -9.48
CA THR A 389 38.30 14.11 -9.80
C THR A 389 39.27 14.57 -10.89
N ASP A 390 39.21 15.84 -11.30
CA ASP A 390 40.24 16.49 -12.10
C ASP A 390 40.58 17.90 -11.56
N THR A 391 41.85 18.27 -11.68
CA THR A 391 42.40 19.56 -11.24
C THR A 391 43.25 20.24 -12.32
N SER A 392 43.40 19.62 -13.51
CA SER A 392 44.20 20.15 -14.62
C SER A 392 43.64 21.46 -15.18
N ILE A 393 42.31 21.56 -15.27
CA ILE A 393 41.57 22.78 -15.55
C ILE A 393 40.55 23.06 -14.44
N SER A 394 40.00 24.27 -14.43
CA SER A 394 39.03 24.71 -13.42
C SER A 394 37.58 24.53 -13.90
N ARG A 395 36.77 23.85 -13.08
CA ARG A 395 35.54 23.15 -13.50
C ARG A 395 34.29 23.59 -12.73
N HIS A 396 33.16 23.68 -13.41
CA HIS A 396 31.92 24.23 -12.84
C HIS A 396 31.06 23.14 -12.20
N ILE A 397 30.77 23.29 -10.90
CA ILE A 397 29.81 22.45 -10.17
C ILE A 397 28.41 22.93 -10.51
N LEU A 398 28.20 24.25 -10.42
CA LEU A 398 27.00 24.95 -10.80
C LEU A 398 27.38 26.14 -11.69
N GLY A 399 26.80 26.18 -12.88
CA GLY A 399 26.91 27.30 -13.82
C GLY A 399 25.53 27.77 -14.29
N ASP A 400 25.49 28.88 -15.00
CA ASP A 400 24.30 29.30 -15.75
C ASP A 400 24.50 29.16 -17.26
N ARG A 401 23.39 29.28 -17.99
CA ARG A 401 23.33 29.18 -19.44
C ARG A 401 23.09 30.53 -20.12
N THR A 402 23.74 31.58 -19.61
CA THR A 402 23.97 32.82 -20.37
C THR A 402 24.96 32.60 -21.52
N ALA A 403 24.98 33.55 -22.47
CA ALA A 403 25.96 33.56 -23.57
C ALA A 403 27.41 33.84 -23.09
N GLY A 404 27.60 34.38 -21.89
CA GLY A 404 28.92 34.70 -21.32
C GLY A 404 29.64 33.53 -20.63
N GLY A 405 28.95 32.41 -20.37
CA GLY A 405 29.49 31.30 -19.59
C GLY A 405 29.50 31.60 -18.08
N GLY A 406 28.30 31.66 -17.50
CA GLY A 406 28.11 32.07 -16.11
C GLY A 406 28.53 31.04 -15.08
N ARG A 407 29.20 31.53 -14.04
CA ARG A 407 29.83 30.72 -12.98
C ARG A 407 29.14 31.02 -11.66
N LEU A 408 28.60 29.99 -11.00
CA LEU A 408 27.99 30.13 -9.67
C LEU A 408 28.91 29.52 -8.62
N ILE A 409 29.27 28.23 -8.79
CA ILE A 409 30.25 27.52 -7.95
C ILE A 409 31.17 26.67 -8.83
N ARG A 410 32.49 26.81 -8.64
CA ARG A 410 33.53 26.24 -9.51
C ARG A 410 34.76 25.80 -8.71
N ALA A 411 35.38 24.68 -9.06
CA ALA A 411 36.70 24.28 -8.55
C ALA A 411 37.82 24.96 -9.35
N VAL A 412 38.88 25.40 -8.68
CA VAL A 412 40.06 26.04 -9.29
C VAL A 412 41.09 24.99 -9.71
N ALA A 413 41.88 25.31 -10.74
CA ALA A 413 42.95 24.43 -11.23
C ALA A 413 44.05 24.29 -10.17
N GLY A 414 44.74 23.15 -10.15
CA GLY A 414 45.61 22.74 -9.04
C GLY A 414 44.84 22.22 -7.80
N GLY A 415 43.51 22.40 -7.73
CA GLY A 415 42.65 21.74 -6.75
C GLY A 415 42.73 22.25 -5.30
N ALA A 416 43.36 23.40 -5.08
CA ALA A 416 43.55 24.00 -3.75
C ALA A 416 42.44 24.99 -3.32
N SER A 417 41.52 25.34 -4.21
CA SER A 417 40.43 26.29 -3.93
C SER A 417 39.21 26.10 -4.82
N PHE A 418 38.08 26.65 -4.37
CA PHE A 418 36.89 26.91 -5.16
C PHE A 418 36.77 28.42 -5.46
N THR A 419 35.86 28.79 -6.35
CA THR A 419 35.37 30.17 -6.50
C THR A 419 33.86 30.19 -6.48
N VAL A 420 33.29 31.14 -5.72
CA VAL A 420 31.87 31.52 -5.78
C VAL A 420 31.75 32.86 -6.49
N ALA A 421 30.80 33.00 -7.42
CA ALA A 421 30.85 34.09 -8.41
C ALA A 421 29.49 34.44 -9.05
N ASN A 422 29.55 35.41 -9.96
CA ASN A 422 28.47 35.81 -10.86
C ASN A 422 28.99 35.87 -12.31
N VAL A 423 28.09 35.99 -13.30
CA VAL A 423 28.42 36.25 -14.71
C VAL A 423 29.24 37.52 -14.93
N ASN A 424 28.90 38.61 -14.22
CA ASN A 424 29.32 39.96 -14.59
C ASN A 424 30.09 40.71 -13.47
N ALA A 425 30.45 40.02 -12.39
CA ALA A 425 31.19 40.58 -11.24
C ALA A 425 32.28 39.63 -10.76
N GLY A 426 33.27 40.18 -10.04
CA GLY A 426 34.49 39.46 -9.64
C GLY A 426 34.22 38.18 -8.83
N ALA A 427 34.94 37.11 -9.17
CA ALA A 427 34.86 35.83 -8.47
C ALA A 427 35.62 35.87 -7.13
N LEU A 428 35.00 35.32 -6.08
CA LEU A 428 35.58 35.24 -4.74
C LEU A 428 36.19 33.84 -4.52
N THR A 429 37.50 33.79 -4.25
CA THR A 429 38.23 32.53 -4.03
C THR A 429 38.04 32.01 -2.61
N VAL A 430 37.74 30.72 -2.49
CA VAL A 430 37.51 29.95 -1.26
C VAL A 430 38.59 28.88 -1.15
N THR A 431 39.51 29.01 -0.19
CA THR A 431 40.59 28.03 0.00
C THR A 431 40.02 26.69 0.50
N GLY A 432 40.30 25.59 -0.20
CA GLY A 432 39.72 24.29 0.10
C GLY A 432 40.13 23.19 -0.90
N VAL A 433 40.47 22.01 -0.38
CA VAL A 433 40.90 20.86 -1.20
C VAL A 433 39.73 20.31 -2.00
N THR A 434 39.73 20.53 -3.32
CA THR A 434 38.59 20.20 -4.21
C THR A 434 38.50 18.71 -4.56
N THR A 435 39.58 17.96 -4.33
CA THR A 435 39.64 16.50 -4.54
C THR A 435 39.02 15.68 -3.41
N GLN A 436 38.59 16.35 -2.33
CA GLN A 436 37.77 15.82 -1.23
C GLN A 436 36.31 16.23 -1.40
N GLN A 437 35.37 15.47 -0.83
CA GLN A 437 33.95 15.87 -0.84
C GLN A 437 33.75 17.05 0.11
N ARG A 438 33.13 18.12 -0.39
CA ARG A 438 32.99 19.40 0.31
C ARG A 438 31.57 19.94 0.16
N ILE A 439 31.13 20.67 1.17
CA ILE A 439 29.95 21.52 1.14
C ILE A 439 30.43 22.93 0.79
N VAL A 440 30.01 23.45 -0.37
CA VAL A 440 30.38 24.79 -0.82
C VAL A 440 29.11 25.62 -0.94
N THR A 441 29.04 26.72 -0.18
CA THR A 441 27.90 27.64 -0.22
C THR A 441 28.35 29.05 -0.62
N MET A 442 27.69 29.61 -1.63
CA MET A 442 27.70 31.04 -1.91
C MET A 442 26.54 31.70 -1.16
N LEU A 443 26.86 32.73 -0.36
CA LEU A 443 25.90 33.68 0.18
C LEU A 443 26.05 34.99 -0.59
N SER A 444 24.95 35.60 -1.03
CA SER A 444 24.93 37.00 -1.45
C SER A 444 23.99 37.79 -0.55
N GLY A 445 24.51 38.82 0.11
CA GLY A 445 23.77 39.68 1.02
C GLY A 445 23.24 40.98 0.38
N PRO A 446 22.45 41.77 1.13
CA PRO A 446 22.16 43.15 0.72
C PRO A 446 23.45 43.96 0.55
N GLY A 447 23.46 44.90 -0.41
CA GLY A 447 24.62 45.76 -0.65
C GLY A 447 25.77 45.10 -1.42
N SER A 448 25.51 44.10 -2.26
CA SER A 448 26.50 43.48 -3.16
C SER A 448 27.75 42.95 -2.44
N THR A 449 27.53 42.24 -1.33
CA THR A 449 28.57 41.47 -0.63
C THR A 449 28.33 39.98 -0.86
N ILE A 450 29.29 39.30 -1.48
CA ILE A 450 29.32 37.84 -1.57
C ILE A 450 30.23 37.29 -0.47
N SER A 451 29.81 36.17 0.13
CA SER A 451 30.63 35.37 1.03
C SER A 451 30.68 33.92 0.56
N GLY A 452 31.87 33.34 0.61
CA GLY A 452 32.14 31.94 0.32
C GLY A 452 32.28 31.14 1.60
N VAL A 453 31.47 30.08 1.71
CA VAL A 453 31.45 29.15 2.84
C VAL A 453 31.97 27.80 2.38
N LEU A 454 32.82 27.18 3.20
CA LEU A 454 33.29 25.82 3.03
C LEU A 454 33.01 25.06 4.33
N ASP A 455 32.25 23.96 4.23
CA ASP A 455 31.95 23.05 5.35
C ASP A 455 31.47 23.78 6.62
N GLY A 456 30.55 24.73 6.45
CA GLY A 456 29.99 25.56 7.53
C GLY A 456 30.74 26.86 7.83
N VAL A 457 32.02 26.95 7.47
CA VAL A 457 32.91 28.08 7.82
C VAL A 457 32.96 29.11 6.70
N VAL A 458 32.68 30.37 7.01
CA VAL A 458 32.92 31.49 6.07
C VAL A 458 34.44 31.67 5.92
N THR A 459 34.96 31.40 4.72
CA THR A 459 36.41 31.43 4.43
C THR A 459 36.83 32.66 3.64
N ALA A 460 35.88 33.30 2.94
CA ALA A 460 36.11 34.53 2.20
C ALA A 460 34.84 35.39 2.17
N SER A 461 35.01 36.71 2.13
CA SER A 461 33.94 37.70 1.93
C SER A 461 34.49 38.89 1.14
N GLY A 462 33.68 39.53 0.30
CA GLY A 462 34.11 40.72 -0.43
C GLY A 462 33.00 41.43 -1.20
N PRO A 463 33.25 42.68 -1.64
CA PRO A 463 32.33 43.44 -2.47
C PRO A 463 32.30 42.84 -3.89
N SER A 464 31.23 42.10 -4.18
CA SER A 464 30.95 41.55 -5.51
C SER A 464 29.44 41.38 -5.68
N GLY A 465 28.91 41.86 -6.80
CA GLY A 465 27.47 41.84 -7.06
C GLY A 465 27.00 40.48 -7.56
N PHE A 466 26.15 39.81 -6.80
CA PHE A 466 25.26 38.81 -7.40
C PHE A 466 24.13 39.52 -8.13
N VAL A 467 23.92 39.16 -9.39
CA VAL A 467 22.75 39.54 -10.19
C VAL A 467 22.16 38.25 -10.75
N GLY A 468 20.88 37.99 -10.46
CA GLY A 468 20.17 36.86 -11.05
C GLY A 468 20.18 36.93 -12.58
N SER A 469 20.81 35.98 -13.25
CA SER A 469 21.09 36.08 -14.70
C SER A 469 19.90 35.81 -15.61
N GLY A 470 18.75 35.42 -15.04
CA GLY A 470 17.52 35.09 -15.80
C GLY A 470 17.63 33.87 -16.72
N ALA A 471 18.78 33.19 -16.72
CA ALA A 471 19.07 32.05 -17.58
C ALA A 471 18.79 30.70 -16.89
N PRO A 472 18.53 29.62 -17.64
CA PRO A 472 18.56 28.25 -17.12
C PRO A 472 19.90 27.97 -16.44
N PHE A 473 19.92 27.09 -15.43
CA PHE A 473 21.14 26.70 -14.73
C PHE A 473 21.53 25.26 -15.03
N ALA A 474 22.83 24.99 -14.91
CA ALA A 474 23.46 23.72 -15.25
C ALA A 474 24.08 23.09 -14.01
N ILE A 475 23.65 21.87 -13.69
CA ILE A 475 24.27 21.02 -12.67
C ILE A 475 25.37 20.21 -13.38
N GLY A 476 26.61 20.41 -12.95
CA GLY A 476 27.81 19.76 -13.49
C GLY A 476 28.41 20.40 -14.74
N GLY A 477 28.04 21.64 -15.09
CA GLY A 477 28.63 22.31 -16.25
C GLY A 477 28.24 23.78 -16.41
N GLN A 478 28.48 24.33 -17.59
CA GLN A 478 28.02 25.66 -18.00
C GLN A 478 27.70 25.69 -19.51
N ASN A 479 27.53 26.87 -20.12
CA ASN A 479 27.30 27.01 -21.56
C ASN A 479 28.55 26.88 -22.46
N SER A 480 29.72 26.61 -21.87
CA SER A 480 31.01 26.61 -22.55
C SER A 480 32.03 25.76 -21.79
N ALA A 481 33.27 25.67 -22.27
CA ALA A 481 34.29 24.75 -21.77
C ALA A 481 34.51 24.80 -20.24
N GLY A 482 34.90 23.65 -19.67
CA GLY A 482 35.19 23.50 -18.24
C GLY A 482 34.04 22.88 -17.44
N ASP A 483 33.32 21.91 -17.99
CA ASP A 483 32.30 21.15 -17.24
C ASP A 483 32.91 20.30 -16.11
N TRP A 484 32.06 19.77 -15.24
CA TRP A 484 32.46 18.96 -14.10
C TRP A 484 33.06 17.62 -14.52
N ILE A 485 34.11 17.20 -13.81
CA ILE A 485 34.57 15.81 -13.78
C ILE A 485 34.79 15.47 -12.32
N GLY A 486 34.02 14.51 -11.81
CA GLY A 486 33.89 14.25 -10.38
C GLY A 486 32.47 13.81 -10.02
N THR A 487 32.04 14.15 -8.81
CA THR A 487 30.72 13.82 -8.27
C THR A 487 29.97 15.06 -7.78
N ILE A 488 28.64 15.01 -7.87
CA ILE A 488 27.71 15.96 -7.22
C ILE A 488 26.63 15.12 -6.53
N SER A 489 26.35 15.41 -5.27
CA SER A 489 25.39 14.64 -4.44
C SER A 489 24.10 15.41 -4.16
N GLU A 490 24.21 16.73 -4.03
CA GLU A 490 23.13 17.65 -3.64
C GLU A 490 23.42 19.07 -4.12
N ALA A 491 22.38 19.82 -4.49
CA ALA A 491 22.43 21.24 -4.83
C ALA A 491 21.12 21.93 -4.42
N VAL A 492 21.21 23.04 -3.67
CA VAL A 492 20.04 23.74 -3.12
C VAL A 492 20.18 25.25 -3.34
N PHE A 493 19.09 25.88 -3.78
CA PHE A 493 19.02 27.29 -4.14
C PHE A 493 17.94 28.00 -3.32
N PHE A 494 18.21 29.23 -2.88
CA PHE A 494 17.25 30.11 -2.21
C PHE A 494 17.32 31.52 -2.83
N ASN A 495 16.17 32.18 -2.98
CA ASN A 495 16.05 33.59 -3.42
C ASN A 495 16.32 34.59 -2.26
N SER A 496 17.11 34.18 -1.28
CA SER A 496 17.40 34.95 -0.07
C SER A 496 18.77 34.57 0.49
N SER A 497 19.40 35.49 1.22
CA SER A 497 20.58 35.18 2.01
C SER A 497 20.14 34.46 3.29
N LEU A 498 20.52 33.19 3.47
CA LEU A 498 20.20 32.46 4.69
C LEU A 498 21.00 33.05 5.87
N SER A 499 20.31 33.23 7.01
CA SER A 499 20.98 33.53 8.27
C SER A 499 21.98 32.43 8.63
N SER A 500 23.03 32.74 9.39
CA SER A 500 24.01 31.73 9.81
C SER A 500 23.38 30.54 10.55
N ALA A 501 22.27 30.76 11.28
CA ALA A 501 21.52 29.67 11.90
C ALA A 501 20.87 28.74 10.85
N ASN A 502 20.11 29.30 9.92
CA ASN A 502 19.42 28.53 8.88
C ASN A 502 20.43 27.84 7.93
N ARG A 503 21.52 28.53 7.59
CA ARG A 503 22.60 27.97 6.78
C ARG A 503 23.25 26.76 7.48
N LEU A 504 23.58 26.86 8.77
CA LEU A 504 24.17 25.75 9.52
C LEU A 504 23.17 24.59 9.78
N VAL A 505 21.85 24.84 9.76
CA VAL A 505 20.85 23.75 9.74
C VAL A 505 20.96 22.94 8.44
N LEU A 506 21.10 23.60 7.28
CA LEU A 506 21.34 22.92 6.00
C LEU A 506 22.69 22.20 5.98
N GLU A 507 23.77 22.93 6.29
CA GLU A 507 25.14 22.45 6.13
C GLU A 507 25.46 21.31 7.12
N ARG A 508 24.99 21.35 8.38
CA ARG A 508 25.17 20.21 9.30
C ARG A 508 24.33 18.99 8.92
N ASN A 509 23.14 19.18 8.35
CA ASN A 509 22.32 18.08 7.86
C ASN A 509 22.99 17.37 6.67
N GLN A 510 23.59 18.14 5.76
CA GLN A 510 24.45 17.63 4.70
C GLN A 510 25.70 16.94 5.27
N GLY A 511 26.38 17.56 6.22
CA GLY A 511 27.58 17.01 6.88
C GLY A 511 27.33 15.65 7.52
N ALA A 512 26.26 15.55 8.33
CA ALA A 512 25.84 14.30 8.97
C ALA A 512 25.40 13.23 7.96
N HIS A 513 24.87 13.61 6.78
CA HIS A 513 24.50 12.66 5.74
C HIS A 513 25.69 12.17 4.92
N TYR A 514 26.60 13.07 4.51
CA TYR A 514 27.71 12.79 3.59
C TYR A 514 29.07 12.51 4.29
N GLY A 515 29.13 12.58 5.62
CA GLY A 515 30.36 12.34 6.39
C GLY A 515 31.33 13.53 6.39
N ILE A 516 30.83 14.75 6.21
CA ILE A 516 31.61 15.99 6.17
C ILE A 516 31.47 16.70 7.52
N SER A 517 32.60 17.09 8.12
CA SER A 517 32.59 17.78 9.43
C SER A 517 32.14 19.23 9.29
N VAL A 518 31.17 19.65 10.10
CA VAL A 518 30.58 21.01 10.08
C VAL A 518 30.36 21.47 11.54
N PRO A 519 30.82 22.67 11.93
CA PRO A 519 30.68 23.21 13.30
C PRO A 519 29.27 23.75 13.62
#